data_AF-A0A2V8MP57-F1
#
_entry.id   AF-A0A2V8MP57-F1
#
_cell.length_a   1.000
_cell.length_b   1.000
_cell.length_c   1.000
_cell.angle_alpha   90.00
_cell.angle_beta   90.00
_cell.angle_gamma   90.00
#
_symmetry.space_group_name_H-M   'P 1'
#
loop_
_entity.id
_entity.type
_entity.pdbx_description
1 polymer ?
#
loop_
_entity_poly.entity_id
_entity_poly.type
_entity_poly.pdbx_seq_one_letter_code
_entity_poly.pdbx_strand_id
1 'polypeptide(L)' 'MSTSTLIEFLPLPELIRSLPLLYNGKIYEHPKVRFFRAKCVRADSQESALCEIDGEPLGRLPIEITVIPEAIRVLAP' A
#
# COMPACT_ATOMS: atom_id res chain seq x y z
N MET A 1 8.66 -0.45 -11.88
CA MET A 1 8.54 -1.34 -10.70
C MET A 1 7.88 -0.53 -9.61
N SER A 2 6.72 -0.96 -9.11
CA SER A 2 5.99 -0.24 -8.08
C SER A 2 6.33 -0.79 -6.71
N THR A 3 6.25 0.11 -5.75
CA THR A 3 6.46 -0.14 -4.35
C THR A 3 5.12 -0.52 -3.73
N SER A 4 5.07 -1.61 -2.98
CA SER A 4 3.90 -2.01 -2.21
C SER A 4 4.28 -2.15 -0.74
N THR A 5 3.56 -1.46 0.13
CA THR A 5 3.75 -1.51 1.57
C THR A 5 2.64 -2.35 2.18
N LEU A 6 3.01 -3.39 2.91
CA LEU A 6 2.10 -4.21 3.70
C LEU A 6 2.26 -3.83 5.16
N ILE A 7 1.15 -3.53 5.82
CA ILE A 7 1.11 -3.27 7.26
C ILE A 7 0.34 -4.43 7.88
N GLU A 8 0.98 -5.17 8.77
CA GLU A 8 0.33 -6.24 9.52
C GLU A 8 -0.66 -5.65 10.54
N PHE A 9 -1.53 -6.51 11.08
CA PHE A 9 -2.54 -6.08 12.04
C PHE A 9 -1.92 -5.32 13.23
N LEU A 10 -2.43 -4.09 13.42
CA LEU A 10 -2.05 -3.19 14.50
C LEU A 10 -3.27 -2.91 15.37
N PRO A 11 -3.30 -3.36 16.63
CA PRO A 11 -4.34 -2.96 17.56
C PRO A 11 -4.22 -1.46 17.89
N LEU A 12 -5.35 -0.84 18.26
CA LEU A 12 -5.44 0.62 18.46
C LEU A 12 -4.37 1.22 19.39
N PRO A 13 -3.99 0.61 20.53
CA PRO A 13 -2.93 1.16 21.39
C PRO A 13 -1.55 1.14 20.73
N GLU A 14 -1.27 0.13 19.92
CA GLU A 14 -0.02 0.01 19.18
C GLU A 14 0.01 1.01 18.02
N LEU A 15 -1.12 1.17 17.31
CA LEU A 15 -1.26 2.18 16.27
C LEU A 15 -0.99 3.59 16.80
N ILE A 16 -1.59 3.96 17.94
CA ILE A 16 -1.39 5.28 18.56
C ILE A 16 0.09 5.51 18.91
N ARG A 17 0.78 4.50 19.43
CA ARG A 17 2.22 4.57 19.72
C ARG A 17 3.07 4.71 18.46
N SER A 18 2.62 4.14 17.36
CA SER A 18 3.31 4.16 16.06
C SER A 18 2.97 5.38 15.20
N LEU A 19 1.99 6.22 15.58
CA LEU A 19 1.64 7.46 14.86
C LEU A 19 2.85 8.37 14.58
N PRO A 20 3.77 8.64 15.52
CA PRO A 20 4.93 9.49 15.24
C PRO A 20 5.80 8.94 14.10
N LEU A 21 5.87 7.62 13.93
CA LEU A 21 6.62 6.97 12.85
C LEU A 21 5.99 7.18 11.47
N LEU A 22 4.66 7.35 11.41
CA LEU A 22 3.94 7.69 10.18
C LEU A 22 4.27 9.12 9.72
N TYR A 23 4.45 10.05 10.67
CA TYR A 23 4.65 11.47 10.38
C TYR A 23 6.10 11.90 10.25
N ASN A 24 7.05 11.13 10.78
CA ASN A 24 8.48 11.44 10.71
C ASN A 24 9.22 10.72 9.55
N GLY A 25 8.49 10.01 8.69
CA GLY A 25 9.04 9.28 7.54
C GLY A 25 9.74 7.96 7.88
N LYS A 26 9.69 7.50 9.14
CA LYS A 26 10.36 6.25 9.60
C LYS A 26 9.43 5.05 9.67
N ILE A 27 8.32 5.07 8.96
CA ILE A 27 7.34 3.98 8.93
C ILE A 27 7.98 2.61 8.60
N TYR A 28 9.02 2.61 7.78
CA TYR A 28 9.73 1.39 7.37
C TYR A 28 10.62 0.78 8.46
N GLU A 29 10.88 1.49 9.56
CA GLU A 29 11.59 0.94 10.72
C GLU A 29 10.65 0.10 11.63
N HIS A 30 9.33 0.17 11.41
CA HIS A 30 8.36 -0.55 12.23
C HIS A 30 8.36 -2.06 11.90
N PRO A 31 8.46 -2.96 12.88
CA PRO A 31 8.63 -4.41 12.64
C PRO A 31 7.45 -5.06 11.91
N LYS A 32 6.25 -4.47 12.02
CA LYS A 32 5.02 -4.90 11.33
C LYS A 32 4.81 -4.27 9.95
N VAL A 33 5.77 -3.51 9.45
CA VAL A 33 5.73 -2.91 8.12
C VAL A 33 6.69 -3.67 7.22
N ARG A 34 6.15 -4.21 6.12
CA ARG A 34 6.92 -4.96 5.13
C ARG A 34 6.86 -4.22 3.79
N PHE A 35 8.02 -4.15 3.14
CA PHE A 35 8.18 -3.47 1.87
C PHE A 35 8.46 -4.47 0.76
N PHE A 36 7.73 -4.34 -0.33
CA PHE A 36 7.90 -5.16 -1.51
C PHE A 36 8.07 -4.27 -2.74
N ARG A 37 8.92 -4.72 -3.65
CA ARG A 37 9.04 -4.14 -4.99
C ARG A 37 8.61 -5.19 -6.00
N ALA A 38 7.51 -4.92 -6.69
CA ALA A 38 6.91 -5.87 -7.62
C ALA A 38 6.47 -5.19 -8.93
N LYS A 39 6.31 -6.01 -9.97
CA LYS A 39 5.67 -5.58 -11.23
C LYS A 39 4.19 -5.94 -11.27
N CYS A 40 3.78 -6.99 -10.58
CA CYS A 40 2.40 -7.43 -10.43
C CYS A 40 2.15 -7.76 -8.96
N VAL A 41 1.00 -7.34 -8.45
CA VAL A 41 0.53 -7.62 -7.09
C VAL A 41 -0.93 -8.07 -7.18
N ARG A 42 -1.23 -9.22 -6.58
CA ARG A 42 -2.59 -9.69 -6.39
C ARG A 42 -2.93 -9.66 -4.91
N ALA A 43 -4.06 -9.06 -4.57
CA ALA A 43 -4.60 -9.03 -3.23
C ALA A 43 -5.95 -9.77 -3.22
N ASP A 44 -6.14 -10.63 -2.23
CA ASP A 44 -7.31 -11.48 -2.07
C ASP A 44 -7.61 -11.64 -0.58
N SER A 45 -8.88 -11.85 -0.23
CA SER A 45 -9.35 -11.96 1.14
C SER A 45 -10.64 -12.76 1.20
N GLN A 46 -10.79 -13.59 2.24
CA GLN A 46 -12.05 -14.29 2.51
C GLN A 46 -13.15 -13.32 2.94
N GLU A 47 -12.77 -12.27 3.68
CA GLU A 47 -13.68 -11.20 4.08
C GLU A 47 -13.71 -10.11 3.01
N SER A 48 -14.88 -9.47 2.88
CA SER A 48 -15.03 -8.35 1.97
C SER A 48 -14.22 -7.14 2.45
N ALA A 49 -13.08 -6.87 1.80
CA ALA A 49 -12.31 -5.65 1.98
C ALA A 49 -12.59 -4.65 0.85
N LEU A 50 -12.78 -3.37 1.21
CA LEU A 50 -12.93 -2.28 0.25
C LEU A 50 -11.55 -1.88 -0.30
N CYS A 51 -11.56 -1.40 -1.55
CA CYS A 51 -10.36 -0.96 -2.26
C CYS A 51 -10.54 0.47 -2.74
N GLU A 52 -9.50 1.27 -2.58
CA GLU A 52 -9.41 2.65 -3.04
C GLU A 52 -8.22 2.79 -3.99
N ILE A 53 -8.37 3.60 -5.05
CA ILE A 53 -7.31 3.98 -5.99
C ILE A 53 -7.26 5.50 -6.04
N ASP A 54 -6.10 6.09 -5.77
CA ASP A 54 -5.87 7.54 -5.79
C ASP A 54 -6.90 8.37 -4.99
N GLY A 55 -7.41 7.80 -3.90
CA GLY A 55 -8.42 8.41 -3.03
C GLY A 55 -9.88 8.16 -3.45
N GLU A 56 -10.10 7.44 -4.55
CA GLU A 56 -11.43 7.10 -5.06
C GLU A 56 -11.80 5.64 -4.76
N PRO A 57 -13.03 5.35 -4.30
CA PRO A 57 -13.49 3.97 -4.10
C PRO A 57 -13.58 3.22 -5.43
N LEU A 58 -12.83 2.12 -5.56
CA LEU A 58 -12.84 1.28 -6.75
C LEU A 58 -13.82 0.11 -6.62
N GLY A 59 -13.96 -0.44 -5.41
CA GLY A 59 -14.76 -1.64 -5.17
C GLY A 59 -14.24 -2.47 -4.02
N ARG A 60 -14.15 -3.80 -4.22
CA ARG A 60 -13.76 -4.79 -3.20
C ARG A 60 -12.74 -5.76 -3.77
N LEU A 61 -12.01 -6.44 -2.87
CA LEU A 61 -11.15 -7.57 -3.24
C LEU A 61 -11.96 -8.73 -3.88
N PRO A 62 -11.33 -9.55 -4.74
CA PRO A 62 -9.91 -9.53 -5.12
C PRO A 62 -9.57 -8.46 -6.16
N ILE A 63 -8.33 -7.96 -6.12
CA ILE A 63 -7.78 -7.05 -7.14
C ILE A 63 -6.41 -7.53 -7.62
N GLU A 64 -6.09 -7.20 -8.86
CA GLU A 64 -4.76 -7.39 -9.45
C GLU A 64 -4.25 -6.07 -10.01
N ILE A 65 -3.02 -5.72 -9.64
CA ILE A 65 -2.36 -4.45 -10.00
C ILE A 65 -1.10 -4.79 -10.75
N THR A 66 -0.98 -4.30 -11.98
CA THR A 66 0.22 -4.48 -12.82
C THR A 66 0.81 -3.14 -13.23
N VAL A 67 2.13 -3.03 -13.11
CA VAL A 67 2.88 -1.85 -13.53
C VAL A 67 3.19 -1.96 -15.01
N ILE A 68 2.65 -1.04 -15.80
CA ILE A 68 2.97 -0.90 -17.21
C ILE A 68 4.13 0.09 -17.34
N PRO A 69 5.38 -0.36 -17.60
CA PRO A 69 6.50 0.55 -17.77
C PRO A 69 6.28 1.43 -19.00
N GLU A 70 6.68 2.71 -18.91
CA GLU A 70 6.63 3.66 -20.04
C GLU A 70 5.24 3.86 -20.66
N ALA A 71 4.17 3.60 -19.90
CA ALA A 71 2.79 3.68 -20.40
C ALA A 71 2.37 5.09 -20.84
N ILE A 72 2.98 6.13 -20.25
CA ILE A 72 2.63 7.52 -20.48
C ILE A 72 3.90 8.32 -20.70
N ARG A 73 3.90 9.20 -21.71
CA ARG A 73 4.95 10.20 -21.93
C ARG A 73 4.59 11.49 -21.19
N VAL A 74 5.47 11.91 -20.30
CA VAL A 74 5.29 13.12 -19.48
C VAL A 74 6.31 14.16 -19.92
N LEU A 75 5.87 15.41 -20.13
CA LEU A 75 6.78 16.55 -20.30
C LEU A 75 7.17 17.05 -18.91
N ALA A 76 8.47 17.07 -18.62
CA ALA A 76 9.04 17.56 -17.36
C ALA A 76 10.13 18.63 -17.66
N PRO A 77 10.42 19.55 -16.72
CA PRO A 77 11.43 20.60 -16.88
C PRO A 77 12.84 20.08 -17.15
#